data_AF-A0A2W4M754-F1
#
_entry.id   AF-A0A2W4M754-F1
#
_cell.length_a   1.000
_cell.length_b   1.000
_cell.length_c   1.000
_cell.angle_alpha   90.00
_cell.angle_beta   90.00
_cell.angle_gamma   90.00
#
_symmetry.space_group_name_H-M   'P 1'
#
loop_
_entity.id
_entity.type
_entity.pdbx_description
1 polymer ?
#
loop_
_entity_poly.entity_id
_entity_poly.type
_entity_poly.pdbx_seq_one_letter_code
_entity_poly.pdbx_strand_id
1 'polypeptide(L)'
;MSYILNSISAYRTAQDEGLEVADDIYFSAALAGPVTALVASHVMYNWIIPDKQGVNVAAAQEFLLHYTENLAAVCWNSKLYDFPAFPSLVPDLDSWLDDDPFGSNPPTKLQVLKNATDWATNIGHPGPANPAVGQIFSQSIIPVMFAEVAQEQKTPAQALADAEAQINAIFADWRSRGLVGG
;
A
#
# COMPACT_ATOMS: atom_id res chain seq x y z
N MET A 1 3.62 -21.73 -9.50
CA MET A 1 4.08 -20.40 -9.06
C MET A 1 2.85 -19.58 -8.76
N SER A 2 2.68 -19.18 -7.50
CA SER A 2 1.56 -18.33 -7.05
C SER A 2 2.12 -16.97 -6.67
N TYR A 3 1.34 -15.91 -6.87
CA TYR A 3 1.71 -14.55 -6.51
C TYR A 3 0.75 -14.03 -5.46
N ILE A 4 1.28 -13.35 -4.44
CA ILE A 4 0.50 -12.73 -3.38
C ILE A 4 0.81 -11.23 -3.39
N LEU A 5 -0.21 -10.41 -3.61
CA LEU A 5 -0.17 -8.97 -3.38
C LEU A 5 -0.65 -8.73 -1.94
N ASN A 6 0.06 -7.91 -1.15
CA ASN A 6 -0.07 -7.81 0.32
C ASN A 6 0.39 -9.08 1.05
N SER A 7 1.67 -9.44 0.87
CA SER A 7 2.23 -10.74 1.23
C SER A 7 2.62 -10.89 2.70
N ILE A 8 2.93 -9.81 3.43
CA ILE A 8 3.44 -9.93 4.81
C ILE A 8 2.38 -10.52 5.76
N SER A 9 1.10 -10.17 5.61
CA SER A 9 0.04 -10.73 6.46
C SER A 9 -0.12 -12.24 6.23
N ALA A 10 -0.20 -12.67 4.97
CA ALA A 10 -0.23 -14.08 4.61
C ALA A 10 1.00 -14.84 5.14
N TYR A 11 2.19 -14.22 5.03
CA TYR A 11 3.43 -14.77 5.55
C TYR A 11 3.43 -14.92 7.08
N ARG A 12 3.10 -13.85 7.81
CA ARG A 12 3.09 -13.85 9.28
C ARG A 12 2.00 -14.76 9.84
N THR A 13 0.83 -14.82 9.21
CA THR A 13 -0.20 -15.80 9.58
C THR A 13 0.29 -17.23 9.37
N ALA A 14 0.91 -17.54 8.22
CA ALA A 14 1.46 -18.87 7.97
C ALA A 14 2.55 -19.24 8.98
N GLN A 15 3.41 -18.29 9.36
CA GLN A 15 4.44 -18.48 10.37
C GLN A 15 3.86 -18.73 11.76
N ASP A 16 2.87 -17.93 12.17
CA ASP A 16 2.20 -18.05 13.48
C ASP A 16 1.42 -19.36 13.63
N GLU A 17 0.83 -19.83 12.53
CA GLU A 17 0.12 -21.12 12.47
C GLU A 17 1.07 -22.33 12.31
N GLY A 18 2.38 -22.10 12.14
CA GLY A 18 3.37 -23.15 11.96
C GLY A 18 3.22 -23.92 10.64
N LEU A 19 2.70 -23.27 9.59
CA LEU A 19 2.52 -23.87 8.28
C LEU A 19 3.87 -23.96 7.56
N GLU A 20 4.19 -25.12 7.00
CA GLU A 20 5.44 -25.34 6.24
C GLU A 20 5.60 -24.36 5.06
N VAL A 21 4.49 -23.87 4.50
CA VAL A 21 4.50 -22.90 3.40
C VAL A 21 5.12 -21.56 3.79
N ALA A 22 5.20 -21.21 5.08
CA ALA A 22 5.82 -19.97 5.53
C ALA A 22 7.29 -19.87 5.07
N ASP A 23 8.01 -20.99 5.08
CA ASP A 23 9.40 -21.06 4.64
C ASP A 23 9.53 -20.85 3.12
N ASP A 24 8.52 -21.24 2.34
CA ASP A 24 8.46 -21.10 0.88
C ASP A 24 7.83 -19.77 0.39
N ILE A 25 7.45 -18.88 1.31
CA ILE A 25 7.04 -17.51 0.96
C ILE A 25 8.27 -16.61 0.94
N TYR A 26 8.51 -15.96 -0.21
CA TYR A 26 9.61 -15.03 -0.43
C TYR A 26 9.11 -13.66 -0.88
N PHE A 27 9.95 -12.65 -0.68
CA PHE A 27 9.67 -11.27 -1.05
C PHE A 27 10.62 -10.83 -2.16
N SER A 28 10.09 -10.00 -3.05
CA SER A 28 10.84 -9.39 -4.14
C SER A 28 10.46 -7.92 -4.20
N ALA A 29 11.39 -7.09 -4.69
CA ALA A 29 11.06 -5.76 -5.18
C ALA A 29 10.05 -5.85 -6.33
N ALA A 30 9.62 -4.68 -6.82
CA ALA A 30 8.76 -4.60 -8.00
C ALA A 30 9.27 -5.51 -9.13
N LEU A 31 8.38 -6.34 -9.67
CA LEU A 31 8.72 -7.20 -10.81
C LEU A 31 9.13 -6.34 -12.00
N ALA A 32 10.02 -6.87 -12.85
CA ALA A 32 10.44 -6.19 -14.07
C ALA A 32 9.21 -5.81 -14.90
N GLY A 33 9.08 -4.52 -15.20
CA GLY A 33 7.93 -3.93 -15.90
C GLY A 33 8.37 -2.87 -16.91
N PRO A 34 7.48 -1.90 -17.24
CA PRO A 34 7.86 -0.71 -18.00
C PRO A 34 9.06 0.01 -17.34
N VAL A 35 9.79 0.85 -18.09
CA VAL A 35 11.07 1.48 -17.70
C VAL A 35 11.13 1.99 -16.24
N THR A 36 10.02 2.47 -15.69
CA THR A 36 9.92 3.00 -14.32
C THR A 36 9.93 1.93 -13.22
N ALA A 37 9.48 0.70 -13.49
CA ALA A 37 9.46 -0.45 -12.57
C ALA A 37 8.96 -0.15 -11.14
N LEU A 38 7.90 0.66 -11.02
CA LEU A 38 7.25 0.97 -9.74
C LEU A 38 6.08 0.03 -9.48
N VAL A 39 5.91 -0.35 -8.21
CA VAL A 39 4.70 -1.01 -7.71
C VAL A 39 3.95 -0.09 -6.75
N ALA A 40 2.63 -0.19 -6.69
CA ALA A 40 1.85 0.53 -5.70
C ALA A 40 2.14 -0.04 -4.30
N SER A 41 2.44 0.82 -3.33
CA SER A 41 2.50 0.43 -1.92
C SER A 41 1.10 0.09 -1.42
N HIS A 42 0.92 -1.08 -0.81
CA HIS A 42 -0.34 -1.52 -0.21
C HIS A 42 -0.05 -2.27 1.09
N VAL A 43 -0.57 -1.90 2.27
CA VAL A 43 -1.51 -0.80 2.61
C VAL A 43 -0.75 0.38 3.24
N MET A 44 -1.15 1.62 2.95
CA MET A 44 -0.66 2.82 3.64
C MET A 44 -1.65 3.27 4.71
N TYR A 45 -1.16 3.54 5.93
CA TYR A 45 -1.97 4.12 6.99
C TYR A 45 -2.22 5.61 6.74
N ASN A 46 -3.48 6.01 6.87
CA ASN A 46 -3.90 7.41 6.87
C ASN A 46 -4.70 7.69 8.14
N TRP A 47 -4.33 8.75 8.85
CA TRP A 47 -5.06 9.22 10.02
C TRP A 47 -5.79 10.52 9.67
N ILE A 48 -7.10 10.54 9.89
CA ILE A 48 -7.96 11.69 9.56
C ILE A 48 -8.69 12.11 10.83
N ILE A 49 -8.54 13.36 11.22
CA ILE A 49 -9.38 13.99 12.26
C ILE A 49 -10.57 14.64 11.53
N PRO A 50 -11.79 14.12 11.67
CA PRO A 50 -12.94 14.67 10.95
C PRO A 50 -13.31 16.05 11.50
N ASP A 51 -13.56 16.99 10.60
CA ASP A 51 -14.13 18.29 10.93
C ASP A 51 -15.65 18.17 11.09
N LYS A 52 -16.10 17.71 12.27
CA LYS A 52 -17.52 17.65 12.63
C LYS A 52 -17.75 18.07 14.08
N GLN A 53 -18.97 18.51 14.36
CA GLN A 53 -19.41 18.83 15.72
C GLN A 53 -19.23 17.64 16.68
N GLY A 54 -18.72 17.93 17.88
CA GLY A 54 -18.51 16.93 18.93
C GLY A 54 -17.18 16.18 18.86
N VAL A 55 -16.33 16.46 17.87
CA VAL A 55 -14.96 15.93 17.82
C VAL A 55 -14.06 16.74 18.76
N ASN A 56 -13.39 16.06 19.68
CA ASN A 56 -12.33 16.66 20.48
C ASN A 56 -11.01 16.62 19.69
N VAL A 57 -10.79 17.66 18.88
CA VAL A 57 -9.61 17.79 18.01
C VAL A 57 -8.31 17.72 18.80
N ALA A 58 -8.24 18.36 19.97
CA ALA A 58 -7.03 18.38 20.78
C ALA A 58 -6.65 16.98 21.26
N ALA A 59 -7.61 16.21 21.79
CA ALA A 59 -7.35 14.83 22.22
C ALA A 59 -6.97 13.91 21.05
N ALA A 60 -7.56 14.12 19.87
CA ALA A 60 -7.19 13.36 18.68
C ALA A 60 -5.76 13.67 18.21
N GLN A 61 -5.35 14.95 18.25
CA GLN A 61 -3.97 15.34 17.95
C GLN A 61 -2.97 14.76 18.96
N GLU A 62 -3.28 14.84 20.25
CA GLU A 62 -2.47 14.25 21.33
C GLU A 62 -2.29 12.74 21.13
N PHE A 63 -3.37 12.03 20.78
CA PHE A 63 -3.30 10.61 20.45
C PHE A 63 -2.36 10.32 19.26
N LEU A 64 -2.46 11.09 18.17
CA LEU A 64 -1.62 10.86 16.99
C LEU A 64 -0.13 11.17 17.25
N LEU A 65 0.16 12.16 18.09
CA LEU A 65 1.53 12.44 18.54
C LEU A 65 2.06 11.28 19.39
N HIS A 66 1.30 10.81 20.37
CA HIS A 66 1.68 9.63 21.16
C HIS A 66 1.86 8.38 20.31
N TYR A 67 0.96 8.12 19.35
CA TYR A 67 1.11 7.00 18.42
C TYR A 67 2.41 7.12 17.61
N THR A 68 2.73 8.32 17.13
CA THR A 68 3.94 8.60 16.33
C THR A 68 5.22 8.42 17.14
N GLU A 69 5.24 8.89 18.39
CA GLU A 69 6.36 8.69 19.33
C GLU A 69 6.59 7.21 19.67
N ASN A 70 5.58 6.34 19.48
CA ASN A 70 5.61 4.93 19.82
C ASN A 70 5.64 3.99 18.59
N LEU A 71 6.04 4.50 17.42
CA LEU A 71 6.09 3.69 16.19
C LEU A 71 6.99 2.44 16.29
N ALA A 72 8.02 2.46 17.15
CA ALA A 72 8.85 1.26 17.38
C ALA A 72 8.02 0.10 17.97
N ALA A 73 7.12 0.41 18.91
CA ALA A 73 6.22 -0.58 19.49
C ALA A 73 5.18 -1.07 18.46
N VAL A 74 4.69 -0.19 17.59
CA VAL A 74 3.78 -0.55 16.49
C VAL A 74 4.46 -1.53 15.53
N CYS A 75 5.67 -1.20 15.09
CA CYS A 75 6.44 -2.04 14.17
C CYS A 75 6.78 -3.40 14.79
N TRP A 76 7.20 -3.41 16.06
CA TRP A 76 7.53 -4.64 16.78
C TRP A 76 6.31 -5.54 17.00
N ASN A 77 5.22 -5.01 17.56
CA ASN A 77 4.05 -5.83 17.93
C ASN A 77 3.25 -6.29 16.71
N SER A 78 3.37 -5.60 15.57
CA SER A 78 2.86 -6.07 14.28
C SER A 78 3.76 -7.10 13.60
N LYS A 79 4.89 -7.47 14.22
CA LYS A 79 5.90 -8.38 13.67
C LYS A 79 6.44 -7.89 12.33
N LEU A 80 6.80 -6.61 12.25
CA LEU A 80 7.28 -5.97 11.01
C LEU A 80 6.24 -5.98 9.87
N TYR A 81 4.93 -6.07 10.20
CA TYR A 81 3.86 -5.82 9.23
C TYR A 81 3.65 -4.32 9.02
N ASP A 82 3.69 -3.55 10.11
CA ASP A 82 3.47 -2.10 10.09
C ASP A 82 4.80 -1.35 10.09
N PHE A 83 5.15 -0.77 8.95
CA PHE A 83 6.36 0.03 8.82
C PHE A 83 6.16 1.48 9.30
N PRO A 84 7.16 2.08 9.94
CA PRO A 84 7.06 3.45 10.43
C PRO A 84 7.12 4.46 9.27
N ALA A 85 6.27 5.48 9.32
CA ALA A 85 6.35 6.63 8.40
C ALA A 85 7.62 7.46 8.60
N PHE A 86 8.22 7.40 9.81
CA PHE A 86 9.45 8.09 10.17
C PHE A 86 10.48 7.07 10.68
N PRO A 87 11.31 6.47 9.81
CA PRO A 87 12.27 5.45 10.21
C PRO A 87 13.24 5.88 11.32
N SER A 88 13.54 7.18 11.42
CA SER A 88 14.37 7.74 12.50
C SER A 88 13.80 7.56 13.91
N LEU A 89 12.50 7.31 14.05
CA LEU A 89 11.84 6.98 15.32
C LEU A 89 11.91 5.48 15.67
N VAL A 90 12.47 4.66 14.78
CA VAL A 90 12.61 3.21 14.96
C VAL A 90 14.05 2.80 14.58
N PRO A 91 15.06 3.17 15.40
CA PRO A 91 16.47 2.99 15.05
C PRO A 91 16.89 1.52 14.85
N ASP A 92 16.16 0.59 15.45
CA ASP A 92 16.44 -0.85 15.35
C ASP A 92 15.85 -1.51 14.09
N LEU A 93 15.07 -0.78 13.27
CA LEU A 93 14.36 -1.33 12.12
C LEU A 93 15.29 -2.08 11.16
N ASP A 94 16.44 -1.49 10.81
CA ASP A 94 17.39 -2.12 9.89
C ASP A 94 17.95 -3.43 10.47
N SER A 95 18.22 -3.46 11.78
CA SER A 95 18.69 -4.67 12.46
C SER A 95 17.63 -5.77 12.45
N TRP A 96 16.36 -5.43 12.65
CA TRP A 96 15.26 -6.40 12.59
C TRP A 96 15.00 -6.91 11.17
N LEU A 97 15.33 -6.13 10.13
CA LEU A 97 15.22 -6.58 8.74
C LEU A 97 16.42 -7.41 8.30
N ASP A 98 17.60 -7.18 8.88
CA ASP A 98 18.80 -7.96 8.62
C ASP A 98 18.74 -9.36 9.28
N ASP A 99 18.12 -9.46 10.45
CA ASP A 99 17.90 -10.71 11.19
C ASP A 99 16.51 -10.68 11.85
N ASP A 100 15.50 -11.25 11.16
CA ASP A 100 14.11 -11.19 11.60
C ASP A 100 13.91 -11.86 12.98
N PRO A 101 13.58 -11.09 14.03
CA PRO A 101 13.49 -11.60 15.40
C PRO A 101 12.27 -12.51 15.61
N PHE A 102 11.39 -12.62 14.62
CA PHE A 102 10.18 -13.44 14.65
C PHE A 102 10.36 -14.81 13.98
N GLY A 103 11.59 -15.17 13.59
CA GLY A 103 11.94 -16.52 13.15
C GLY A 103 11.72 -16.77 11.67
N SER A 104 11.96 -15.77 10.81
CA SER A 104 12.03 -16.03 9.36
C SER A 104 13.09 -17.09 9.04
N ASN A 105 12.80 -17.90 8.03
CA ASN A 105 13.75 -18.83 7.44
C ASN A 105 13.86 -18.57 5.92
N PRO A 106 14.99 -18.01 5.41
CA PRO A 106 16.14 -17.54 6.17
C PRO A 106 15.81 -16.28 7.01
N PRO A 107 16.59 -15.94 8.05
CA PRO A 107 16.35 -14.74 8.87
C PRO A 107 16.40 -13.42 8.09
N THR A 108 17.11 -13.42 6.95
CA THR A 108 17.27 -12.28 6.04
C THR A 108 16.09 -12.07 5.09
N LYS A 109 15.02 -12.86 5.18
CA LYS A 109 13.89 -12.89 4.24
C LYS A 109 13.24 -11.51 4.01
N LEU A 110 13.28 -10.62 5.00
CA LEU A 110 12.67 -9.29 4.93
C LEU A 110 13.64 -8.16 4.52
N GLN A 111 14.94 -8.46 4.27
CA GLN A 111 15.94 -7.44 3.90
C GLN A 111 15.58 -6.63 2.65
N VAL A 112 14.81 -7.21 1.72
CA VAL A 112 14.36 -6.51 0.50
C VAL A 112 13.48 -5.29 0.81
N LEU A 113 12.89 -5.21 2.01
CA LEU A 113 12.04 -4.09 2.40
C LEU A 113 12.85 -2.84 2.83
N LYS A 114 14.16 -2.97 3.08
CA LYS A 114 15.02 -1.84 3.51
C LYS A 114 15.04 -0.69 2.50
N ASN A 115 14.88 -1.00 1.21
CA ASN A 115 14.84 -0.02 0.14
C ASN A 115 13.49 0.03 -0.58
N ALA A 116 12.40 -0.36 0.10
CA ALA A 116 11.07 -0.41 -0.50
C ALA A 116 10.63 0.91 -1.14
N THR A 117 11.07 2.04 -0.59
CA THR A 117 10.78 3.38 -1.12
C THR A 117 11.43 3.68 -2.48
N ASP A 118 12.42 2.89 -2.91
CA ASP A 118 13.08 3.06 -4.21
C ASP A 118 12.27 2.44 -5.36
N TRP A 119 11.42 1.46 -5.05
CA TRP A 119 10.68 0.67 -6.05
C TRP A 119 9.16 0.62 -5.78
N ALA A 120 8.69 1.18 -4.67
CA ALA A 120 7.26 1.33 -4.37
C ALA A 120 6.86 2.81 -4.26
N THR A 121 5.66 3.13 -4.74
CA THR A 121 5.13 4.50 -4.66
C THR A 121 3.66 4.52 -4.24
N ASN A 122 3.22 5.69 -3.77
CA ASN A 122 1.85 5.90 -3.34
C ASN A 122 0.87 5.96 -4.52
N ILE A 123 -0.39 5.67 -4.24
CA ILE A 123 -1.50 5.92 -5.17
C ILE A 123 -1.52 7.42 -5.51
N GLY A 124 -1.64 7.74 -6.81
CA GLY A 124 -1.66 9.11 -7.33
C GLY A 124 -0.35 9.56 -8.00
N HIS A 125 0.76 8.82 -7.81
CA HIS A 125 2.04 9.12 -8.45
C HIS A 125 1.92 9.34 -9.97
N PRO A 126 2.63 10.32 -10.57
CA PRO A 126 3.58 11.26 -9.94
C PRO A 126 2.92 12.48 -9.28
N GLY A 127 1.58 12.58 -9.34
CA GLY A 127 0.81 13.63 -8.67
C GLY A 127 0.40 13.25 -7.24
N PRO A 128 -0.43 14.09 -6.59
CA PRO A 128 -1.03 13.77 -5.31
C PRO A 128 -2.22 12.81 -5.47
N ALA A 129 -2.43 11.97 -4.45
CA ALA A 129 -3.74 11.35 -4.25
C ALA A 129 -4.80 12.44 -4.11
N ASN A 130 -5.97 12.23 -4.72
CA ASN A 130 -7.07 13.20 -4.71
C ASN A 130 -8.43 12.49 -4.81
N PRO A 131 -9.56 13.18 -4.59
CA PRO A 131 -10.88 12.56 -4.60
C PRO A 131 -11.23 11.81 -5.90
N ALA A 132 -10.79 12.31 -7.07
CA ALA A 132 -11.01 11.62 -8.34
C ALA A 132 -10.25 10.29 -8.42
N VAL A 133 -8.97 10.29 -8.04
CA VAL A 133 -8.15 9.06 -7.94
C VAL A 133 -8.77 8.08 -6.94
N GLY A 134 -9.22 8.59 -5.79
CA GLY A 134 -9.92 7.79 -4.78
C GLY A 134 -11.20 7.14 -5.31
N GLN A 135 -11.99 7.88 -6.10
CA GLN A 135 -13.19 7.33 -6.74
C GLN A 135 -12.85 6.25 -7.77
N ILE A 136 -11.88 6.49 -8.65
CA ILE A 136 -11.42 5.51 -9.66
C ILE A 136 -10.99 4.21 -8.97
N PHE A 137 -10.25 4.32 -7.87
CA PHE A 137 -9.83 3.18 -7.06
C PHE A 137 -11.03 2.45 -6.44
N SER A 138 -11.95 3.19 -5.80
CA SER A 138 -13.14 2.62 -5.13
C SER A 138 -14.11 1.92 -6.09
N GLN A 139 -14.17 2.38 -7.34
CA GLN A 139 -15.03 1.81 -8.38
C GLN A 139 -14.32 0.71 -9.17
N SER A 140 -13.08 0.37 -8.81
CA SER A 140 -12.31 -0.71 -9.46
C SER A 140 -12.20 -0.57 -10.98
N ILE A 141 -12.17 0.66 -11.51
CA ILE A 141 -12.24 0.89 -12.97
C ILE A 141 -11.08 0.20 -13.70
N ILE A 142 -9.84 0.36 -13.19
CA ILE A 142 -8.65 -0.25 -13.80
C ILE A 142 -8.64 -1.78 -13.60
N PRO A 143 -8.90 -2.35 -12.41
CA PRO A 143 -9.05 -3.80 -12.26
C PRO A 143 -10.11 -4.41 -13.18
N VAL A 144 -11.28 -3.78 -13.31
CA VAL A 144 -12.36 -4.24 -14.20
C VAL A 144 -11.92 -4.19 -15.66
N MET A 145 -11.24 -3.12 -16.09
CA MET A 145 -10.67 -3.02 -17.43
C MET A 145 -9.76 -4.23 -17.77
N PHE A 146 -8.84 -4.59 -16.88
CA PHE A 146 -7.99 -5.76 -17.08
C PHE A 146 -8.78 -7.07 -17.04
N ALA A 147 -9.75 -7.19 -16.13
CA ALA A 147 -10.57 -8.39 -15.99
C ALA A 147 -11.43 -8.67 -17.23
N GLU A 148 -12.00 -7.63 -17.86
CA GLU A 148 -12.79 -7.75 -19.09
C GLU A 148 -11.94 -8.27 -20.27
N VAL A 149 -10.67 -7.85 -20.36
CA VAL A 149 -9.73 -8.34 -21.38
C VAL A 149 -9.30 -9.77 -21.08
N ALA A 150 -8.92 -10.06 -19.83
CA ALA A 150 -8.45 -11.39 -19.42
C ALA A 150 -9.54 -12.47 -19.57
N GLN A 151 -10.81 -12.08 -19.45
CA GLN A 151 -11.97 -12.95 -19.66
C GLN A 151 -12.48 -12.94 -21.10
N GLU A 152 -11.74 -12.34 -22.04
CA GLU A 152 -12.07 -12.27 -23.46
C GLU A 152 -13.43 -11.59 -23.77
N GLN A 153 -13.94 -10.75 -22.84
CA GLN A 153 -15.21 -10.03 -22.99
C GLN A 153 -15.06 -8.80 -23.89
N LYS A 154 -13.87 -8.18 -23.91
CA LYS A 154 -13.52 -7.03 -24.75
C LYS A 154 -12.11 -7.17 -25.30
N THR A 155 -11.86 -6.52 -26.44
CA THR A 155 -10.48 -6.32 -26.90
C THR A 155 -9.74 -5.33 -25.98
N PRO A 156 -8.39 -5.37 -25.91
CA PRO A 156 -7.62 -4.39 -25.13
C PRO A 156 -7.96 -2.93 -25.46
N ALA A 157 -8.16 -2.61 -26.74
CA ALA A 157 -8.49 -1.27 -27.19
C ALA A 157 -9.87 -0.80 -26.70
N GLN A 158 -10.88 -1.69 -26.70
CA GLN A 158 -12.23 -1.38 -26.22
C GLN A 158 -12.26 -1.16 -24.71
N ALA A 159 -11.66 -2.09 -23.94
CA ALA A 159 -11.61 -1.95 -22.48
C ALA A 159 -10.88 -0.67 -22.06
N LEU A 160 -9.78 -0.33 -22.74
CA LEU A 160 -9.05 0.91 -22.49
C LEU A 160 -9.90 2.15 -22.77
N ALA A 161 -10.59 2.20 -23.92
CA ALA A 161 -11.44 3.32 -24.27
C ALA A 161 -12.60 3.52 -23.28
N ASP A 162 -13.22 2.43 -22.82
CA ASP A 162 -14.30 2.47 -21.83
C ASP A 162 -13.81 2.95 -20.45
N ALA A 163 -12.64 2.48 -20.02
CA ALA A 163 -12.03 2.91 -18.76
C ALA A 163 -11.59 4.38 -18.83
N GLU A 164 -10.99 4.81 -19.93
CA GLU A 164 -10.60 6.20 -20.18
C GLU A 164 -11.81 7.13 -20.14
N ALA A 165 -12.92 6.77 -20.80
CA ALA A 165 -14.14 7.55 -20.79
C ALA A 165 -14.69 7.75 -19.36
N GLN A 166 -14.71 6.69 -18.55
CA GLN A 166 -15.15 6.76 -17.14
C GLN A 166 -14.21 7.63 -16.30
N ILE A 167 -12.89 7.45 -16.44
CA ILE A 167 -11.88 8.23 -15.72
C ILE A 167 -12.01 9.71 -16.06
N ASN A 168 -12.15 10.06 -17.35
CA ASN A 168 -12.31 11.44 -17.79
C ASN A 168 -13.61 12.07 -17.24
N ALA A 169 -14.71 11.33 -17.22
CA ALA A 169 -15.97 11.80 -16.64
C ALA A 169 -15.84 12.08 -15.13
N ILE A 170 -15.15 11.20 -14.40
CA ILE A 170 -14.89 11.39 -12.96
C ILE A 170 -14.05 12.64 -12.72
N PHE A 171 -12.95 12.81 -13.45
CA PHE A 171 -12.12 14.01 -13.32
C PHE A 171 -12.89 15.29 -13.68
N ALA A 172 -13.73 15.26 -14.72
CA ALA A 172 -14.56 16.39 -15.08
C ALA A 172 -15.56 16.77 -13.97
N ASP A 173 -16.24 15.79 -13.35
CA ASP A 173 -17.14 16.03 -12.22
C ASP A 173 -16.41 16.65 -11.02
N TRP A 174 -15.30 16.05 -10.58
CA TRP A 174 -14.55 16.59 -9.43
C TRP A 174 -13.95 17.97 -9.68
N ARG A 175 -13.47 18.23 -10.90
CA ARG A 175 -12.99 19.57 -11.31
C ARG A 175 -14.13 20.59 -11.33
N SER A 176 -15.32 20.21 -11.82
CA SER A 176 -16.48 21.10 -11.83
C SER A 176 -16.91 21.55 -10.42
N ARG A 177 -16.59 20.75 -9.40
CA ARG A 177 -16.82 21.05 -7.97
C ARG A 177 -15.69 21.84 -7.32
N GLY A 178 -14.58 22.07 -8.03
CA GLY A 178 -13.39 22.74 -7.50
C GLY A 178 -12.61 21.91 -6.47
N LEU A 179 -12.79 20.58 -6.45
CA LEU A 179 -12.19 19.68 -5.46
C LEU A 179 -10.96 18.91 -6.00
N VAL A 180 -10.61 19.11 -7.27
CA VAL A 180 -9.39 18.63 -7.93
C VAL A 180 -8.89 19.74 -8.85
N GLY A 181 -7.58 20.01 -8.83
CA GLY A 181 -6.95 21.01 -9.70
C GLY A 181 -6.81 20.54 -11.17
N GLY A 182 -6.66 21.51 -12.07
CA GLY A 182 -6.51 21.28 -13.51
C GLY A 182 -7.53 22.06 -14.34
#